data_AF-A0A3N6AGE5-F1
#
_entry.id   AF-A0A3N6AGE5-F1
#
_cell.length_a   1.000
_cell.length_b   1.000
_cell.length_c   1.000
_cell.angle_alpha   90.00
_cell.angle_beta   90.00
_cell.angle_gamma   90.00
#
_symmetry.space_group_name_H-M   'P 1'
#
loop_
_entity.id
_entity.type
_entity.pdbx_description
1 polymer ?
#
loop_
_entity_poly.entity_id
_entity_poly.type
_entity_poly.pdbx_seq_one_letter_code
_entity_poly.pdbx_strand_id
1 'polypeptide(L)'
;MTMSLDLLRKEILDHLLSLRLILAFVLIIVLLIASAVLFVMDYRAQVSDYNAQVNANLSILSRNLSDGIFQAFSWSRQNIHRRPNPLGFLSEGKEKDLPNAYRVSAFRLQGPDYSLRGNPLLGDFDALDWSFVVGIVLSFVAILLASDGVNGEKQNGTLRLVLSNPVPRARVLISKYLSTMILLTIPLAVGGLIGLLVISGSGLVPLDGQDWAKIGLALGVSVLYLSVFV
;
A
#
# COMPACT_ATOMS: atom_id res chain seq x y z
N MET A 1 34.52 3.94 16.91
CA MET A 1 33.17 3.55 16.47
C MET A 1 32.05 4.32 17.19
N THR A 2 32.31 4.87 18.38
CA THR A 2 31.35 5.65 19.19
C THR A 2 30.88 6.96 18.53
N MET A 3 31.81 7.72 17.94
CA MET A 3 31.54 9.03 17.34
C MET A 3 30.49 9.05 16.20
N SER A 4 30.25 7.92 15.51
CA SER A 4 29.18 7.82 14.49
C SER A 4 27.79 7.64 15.09
N LEU A 5 27.69 6.93 16.21
CA LEU A 5 26.42 6.69 16.90
C LEU A 5 25.95 7.97 17.60
N ASP A 6 26.89 8.73 18.16
CA ASP A 6 26.59 10.02 18.80
C ASP A 6 26.05 11.05 17.79
N LEU A 7 26.65 11.10 16.59
CA LEU A 7 26.20 11.98 15.51
C LEU A 7 24.80 11.57 15.01
N LEU A 8 24.56 10.26 14.84
CA LEU A 8 23.25 9.73 14.44
C LEU A 8 22.18 10.04 15.49
N ARG A 9 22.49 9.82 16.78
CA ARG A 9 21.57 10.10 17.89
C ARG A 9 21.21 11.59 17.94
N LYS A 10 22.19 12.47 17.75
CA LYS A 10 22.00 13.91 17.71
C LYS A 10 21.04 14.31 16.58
N GLU A 11 21.28 13.82 15.36
CA GLU A 11 20.40 14.08 14.20
C GLU A 11 18.96 13.57 14.43
N ILE A 12 18.82 12.35 14.95
CA ILE A 12 17.50 11.78 15.27
C ILE A 12 16.77 12.67 16.30
N LEU A 13 17.45 13.12 17.35
CA LEU A 13 16.84 13.97 18.39
C LEU A 13 16.46 15.36 17.87
N ASP A 14 17.32 16.00 17.08
CA ASP A 14 17.03 17.30 16.45
C ASP A 14 15.80 17.21 15.54
N HIS A 15 15.67 16.12 14.79
CA HIS A 15 14.48 15.88 13.97
C HIS A 15 13.25 15.49 14.80
N LEU A 16 13.39 14.67 15.85
CA LEU A 16 12.26 14.21 16.68
C LEU A 16 11.55 15.37 17.40
N LEU A 17 12.30 16.41 17.76
CA LEU A 17 11.79 17.61 18.42
C LEU A 17 11.14 18.60 17.44
N SER A 18 11.18 18.32 16.13
CA SER A 18 10.52 19.14 15.13
C SER A 18 9.02 18.84 15.08
N LEU A 19 8.20 19.86 15.33
CA LEU A 19 6.74 19.78 15.21
C LEU A 19 6.31 19.27 13.83
N ARG A 20 7.04 19.66 12.77
CA ARG A 20 6.79 19.21 11.39
C ARG A 20 6.89 17.69 11.26
N LEU A 21 7.89 17.07 11.90
CA LEU A 21 8.07 15.62 11.86
C LEU A 21 6.93 14.91 12.59
N ILE A 22 6.54 15.40 13.77
CA ILE A 22 5.44 14.81 14.55
C ILE A 22 4.15 14.86 13.74
N LEU A 23 3.83 16.00 13.10
CA LEU A 23 2.66 16.11 12.23
C LEU A 23 2.74 15.16 11.04
N ALA A 24 3.91 15.05 10.39
CA ALA A 24 4.10 14.12 9.29
C ALA A 24 3.91 12.66 9.72
N PHE A 25 4.43 12.27 10.89
CA PHE A 25 4.28 10.92 11.44
C PHE A 25 2.82 10.60 11.74
N VAL A 26 2.13 11.51 12.43
CA VAL A 26 0.70 11.35 12.73
C VAL A 26 -0.09 11.24 11.42
N LEU A 27 0.19 12.11 10.44
CA LEU A 27 -0.47 12.08 9.13
C LEU A 27 -0.25 10.73 8.43
N ILE A 28 0.98 10.22 8.36
CA ILE A 28 1.30 8.95 7.70
C ILE A 28 0.59 7.79 8.40
N ILE A 29 0.63 7.74 9.74
CA ILE A 29 -0.03 6.68 10.51
C ILE A 29 -1.55 6.73 10.29
N VAL A 30 -2.15 7.92 10.37
CA VAL A 30 -3.60 8.09 10.13
C VAL A 30 -3.98 7.67 8.71
N LEU A 31 -3.19 8.05 7.70
CA LEU A 31 -3.45 7.65 6.32
C LEU A 31 -3.33 6.15 6.10
N LEU A 32 -2.32 5.48 6.68
CA LEU A 32 -2.18 4.03 6.59
C LEU A 32 -3.33 3.31 7.29
N ILE A 33 -3.75 3.77 8.46
CA ILE A 33 -4.92 3.20 9.15
C ILE A 33 -6.19 3.43 8.33
N ALA A 34 -6.40 4.65 7.82
CA ALA A 34 -7.55 4.96 6.97
C ALA A 34 -7.57 4.09 5.72
N SER A 35 -6.42 3.90 5.05
CA SER A 35 -6.30 3.01 3.88
C SER A 35 -6.71 1.58 4.21
N ALA A 36 -6.29 1.04 5.36
CA ALA A 36 -6.63 -0.30 5.79
C ALA A 36 -8.13 -0.43 6.11
N VAL A 37 -8.73 0.55 6.80
CA VAL A 37 -10.16 0.56 7.12
C VAL A 37 -11.01 0.64 5.85
N LEU A 38 -10.68 1.57 4.94
CA LEU A 38 -11.35 1.71 3.66
C LEU A 38 -11.24 0.43 2.83
N PHE A 39 -10.06 -0.18 2.79
CA PHE A 39 -9.85 -1.46 2.11
C PHE A 39 -10.73 -2.57 2.70
N VAL A 40 -10.81 -2.71 4.03
CA VAL A 40 -11.66 -3.75 4.66
C VAL A 40 -13.13 -3.56 4.30
N MET A 41 -13.61 -2.30 4.29
CA MET A 41 -14.98 -1.98 3.90
C MET A 41 -15.26 -2.35 2.43
N ASP A 42 -14.40 -1.90 1.53
CA ASP A 42 -14.50 -2.18 0.09
C ASP A 42 -14.39 -3.68 -0.20
N TYR A 43 -13.42 -4.36 0.42
CA TYR A 43 -13.16 -5.78 0.23
C TYR A 43 -14.35 -6.62 0.71
N ARG A 44 -14.99 -6.25 1.83
CA ARG A 44 -16.20 -6.92 2.32
C ARG A 44 -17.33 -6.84 1.30
N ALA A 45 -17.56 -5.66 0.71
CA ALA A 45 -18.57 -5.47 -0.32
C ALA A 45 -18.25 -6.32 -1.56
N GLN A 46 -17.01 -6.27 -2.03
CA GLN A 46 -16.55 -7.05 -3.20
C GLN A 46 -16.70 -8.57 -3.00
N VAL A 47 -16.37 -9.09 -1.81
CA VAL A 47 -16.52 -10.52 -1.50
C VAL A 47 -18.00 -10.92 -1.44
N SER A 48 -18.86 -10.08 -0.86
CA SER A 48 -20.31 -10.31 -0.83
C SER A 48 -20.88 -10.39 -2.25
N ASP A 49 -20.54 -9.42 -3.10
CA ASP A 49 -21.02 -9.33 -4.48
C ASP A 49 -20.49 -10.47 -5.37
N TYR A 50 -19.23 -10.85 -5.16
CA TYR A 50 -18.63 -12.02 -5.80
C TYR A 50 -19.39 -13.29 -5.42
N ASN A 51 -19.62 -13.53 -4.12
CA ASN A 51 -20.33 -14.72 -3.65
C ASN A 51 -21.77 -14.76 -4.16
N ALA A 52 -22.48 -13.63 -4.17
CA ALA A 52 -23.84 -13.53 -4.67
C ALA A 52 -23.94 -13.95 -6.15
N GLN A 53 -23.03 -13.47 -7.00
CA GLN A 53 -23.03 -13.82 -8.42
C GLN A 53 -22.56 -15.24 -8.71
N VAL A 54 -21.54 -15.72 -8.00
CA VAL A 54 -21.11 -17.12 -8.12
C VAL A 54 -22.26 -18.04 -7.74
N ASN A 55 -22.97 -17.75 -6.65
CA ASN A 55 -24.14 -18.54 -6.23
C ASN A 55 -25.31 -18.42 -7.22
N ALA A 56 -25.58 -17.22 -7.75
CA ALA A 56 -26.58 -17.02 -8.78
C ALA A 56 -26.25 -17.85 -10.04
N ASN A 57 -25.00 -17.82 -10.49
CA ASN A 57 -24.56 -18.58 -11.64
C ASN A 57 -24.63 -20.10 -11.38
N LEU A 58 -24.19 -20.56 -10.20
CA LEU A 58 -24.32 -21.96 -9.77
C LEU A 58 -25.79 -22.42 -9.71
N SER A 59 -26.71 -21.55 -9.30
CA SER A 59 -28.14 -21.87 -9.27
C SER A 59 -28.76 -22.00 -10.66
N ILE A 60 -28.26 -21.23 -11.63
CA ILE A 60 -28.65 -21.34 -13.04
C ILE A 60 -28.07 -22.63 -13.63
N LEU A 61 -26.81 -22.95 -13.32
CA LEU A 61 -26.18 -24.21 -13.72
C LEU A 61 -26.95 -25.42 -13.19
N SER A 62 -27.23 -25.46 -11.89
CA SER A 62 -27.89 -26.61 -11.25
C SER A 62 -29.29 -26.86 -11.81
N ARG A 63 -30.03 -25.79 -12.14
CA ARG A 63 -31.32 -25.88 -12.83
C ARG A 63 -31.18 -26.41 -14.25
N ASN A 64 -30.21 -25.95 -15.03
CA ASN A 64 -30.08 -26.40 -16.42
C ASN A 64 -29.46 -27.80 -16.53
N LEU A 65 -28.74 -28.27 -15.51
CA LEU A 65 -28.17 -29.61 -15.48
C LEU A 65 -29.25 -30.71 -15.44
N SER A 66 -30.46 -30.43 -14.94
CA SER A 66 -31.58 -31.38 -15.02
C SER A 66 -32.03 -31.65 -16.45
N ASP A 67 -31.84 -30.69 -17.36
CA ASP A 67 -32.21 -30.80 -18.78
C ASP A 67 -31.10 -31.45 -19.63
N GLY A 68 -29.94 -31.74 -19.01
CA GLY A 68 -28.81 -32.44 -19.59
C GLY A 68 -27.55 -31.59 -19.71
N ILE A 69 -26.40 -32.22 -19.52
CA ILE A 69 -25.07 -31.57 -19.50
C ILE A 69 -24.83 -30.77 -20.78
N PHE A 70 -25.17 -31.33 -21.94
CA PHE A 70 -24.99 -30.62 -23.21
C PHE A 70 -25.78 -29.30 -23.22
N GLN A 71 -27.06 -29.30 -22.82
CA GLN A 71 -27.90 -28.09 -22.82
C GLN A 71 -27.39 -27.06 -21.81
N ALA A 72 -26.98 -27.51 -20.63
CA ALA A 72 -26.44 -26.67 -19.57
C ALA A 72 -25.18 -25.89 -19.97
N PHE A 73 -24.32 -26.44 -20.84
CA PHE A 73 -23.09 -25.75 -21.26
C PHE A 73 -23.17 -25.12 -22.66
N SER A 74 -24.04 -25.62 -23.55
CA SER A 74 -24.18 -25.11 -24.92
C SER A 74 -24.99 -23.82 -25.01
N TRP A 75 -26.10 -23.73 -24.26
CA TRP A 75 -27.08 -22.64 -24.38
C TRP A 75 -27.16 -21.76 -23.13
N SER A 76 -26.66 -22.22 -21.98
CA SER A 76 -26.55 -21.39 -20.77
C SER A 76 -25.32 -20.48 -20.84
N ARG A 77 -25.51 -19.20 -20.52
CA ARG A 77 -24.41 -18.23 -20.43
C ARG A 77 -23.81 -18.32 -19.03
N GLN A 78 -22.59 -18.83 -18.95
CA GLN A 78 -21.87 -18.97 -17.70
C GLN A 78 -20.93 -17.79 -17.51
N ASN A 79 -21.00 -17.11 -16.37
CA ASN A 79 -20.06 -16.05 -16.03
C ASN A 79 -19.02 -16.56 -15.05
N ILE A 80 -17.75 -16.50 -15.45
CA ILE A 80 -16.62 -16.75 -14.56
C ILE A 80 -16.17 -15.42 -14.00
N HIS A 81 -16.40 -15.20 -12.72
CA HIS A 81 -16.01 -13.98 -12.02
C HIS A 81 -14.59 -14.12 -11.45
N ARG A 82 -13.81 -13.04 -11.53
CA ARG A 82 -12.49 -12.92 -10.89
C ARG A 82 -12.68 -12.77 -9.38
N ARG A 83 -11.87 -13.48 -8.59
CA ARG A 83 -11.85 -13.32 -7.13
C ARG A 83 -11.28 -11.95 -6.74
N PRO A 84 -11.84 -11.28 -5.71
CA PRO A 84 -11.23 -10.07 -5.15
C PRO A 84 -9.81 -10.33 -4.67
N ASN A 85 -8.93 -9.35 -4.86
CA ASN A 85 -7.52 -9.46 -4.48
C ASN A 85 -7.31 -9.16 -2.99
N PRO A 86 -6.82 -10.14 -2.19
CA PRO A 86 -6.60 -9.95 -0.75
C PRO A 86 -5.49 -8.95 -0.43
N LEU A 87 -4.58 -8.69 -1.38
CA LEU A 87 -3.44 -7.79 -1.23
C LEU A 87 -3.67 -6.40 -1.85
N GLY A 88 -4.90 -6.07 -2.22
CA GLY A 88 -5.22 -4.76 -2.81
C GLY A 88 -4.92 -3.56 -1.89
N PHE A 89 -4.79 -3.77 -0.57
CA PHE A 89 -4.38 -2.71 0.36
C PHE A 89 -2.92 -2.28 0.17
N LEU A 90 -2.05 -3.15 -0.33
CA LEU A 90 -0.66 -2.82 -0.64
C LEU A 90 -0.61 -1.94 -1.89
N SER A 91 -1.27 -2.41 -2.94
CA SER A 91 -1.43 -1.69 -4.18
C SER A 91 -2.67 -2.23 -4.88
N GLU A 92 -3.63 -1.36 -5.13
CA GLU A 92 -4.83 -1.71 -5.87
C GLU A 92 -4.50 -1.91 -7.35
N GLY A 93 -3.49 -1.20 -7.86
CA GLY A 93 -2.96 -1.38 -9.21
C GLY A 93 -4.01 -1.20 -10.31
N LYS A 94 -5.02 -0.35 -10.06
CA LYS A 94 -6.19 -0.18 -10.94
C LYS A 94 -6.89 -1.50 -11.26
N GLU A 95 -6.82 -2.47 -10.36
CA GLU A 95 -7.59 -3.69 -10.48
C GLU A 95 -9.08 -3.36 -10.52
N LYS A 96 -9.47 -2.25 -9.86
CA LYS A 96 -10.76 -1.55 -9.95
C LYS A 96 -11.16 -1.03 -11.35
N ASP A 97 -10.29 -1.05 -12.35
CA ASP A 97 -10.66 -0.65 -13.72
C ASP A 97 -10.59 -1.84 -14.70
N LEU A 98 -10.11 -2.99 -14.22
CA LEU A 98 -9.99 -4.19 -15.05
C LEU A 98 -11.31 -4.96 -15.11
N PRO A 99 -11.65 -5.54 -16.27
CA PRO A 99 -12.77 -6.46 -16.38
C PRO A 99 -12.66 -7.61 -15.38
N ASN A 100 -13.79 -7.99 -14.80
CA ASN A 100 -13.84 -8.94 -13.69
C ASN A 100 -14.73 -10.14 -13.95
N ALA A 101 -15.30 -10.28 -15.15
CA ALA A 101 -15.96 -11.50 -15.57
C ALA A 101 -15.62 -11.88 -17.00
N TYR A 102 -15.77 -13.17 -17.30
CA TYR A 102 -15.77 -13.69 -18.66
C TYR A 102 -17.02 -14.51 -18.86
N ARG A 103 -17.61 -14.38 -20.05
CA ARG A 103 -18.78 -15.18 -20.40
C ARG A 103 -18.34 -16.39 -21.21
N VAL A 104 -18.66 -17.57 -20.70
CA VAL A 104 -18.25 -18.85 -21.28
C VAL A 104 -19.48 -19.66 -21.68
N SER A 105 -19.33 -20.37 -22.79
CA SER A 105 -20.23 -21.41 -23.28
C SER A 105 -19.38 -22.54 -23.87
N ALA A 106 -19.98 -23.69 -24.16
CA ALA A 106 -19.29 -24.83 -24.76
C ALA A 106 -18.58 -24.52 -26.09
N PHE A 107 -19.01 -23.46 -26.79
CA PHE A 107 -18.52 -23.13 -28.13
C PHE A 107 -17.72 -21.83 -28.19
N ARG A 108 -17.91 -20.92 -27.24
CA ARG A 108 -17.33 -19.57 -27.29
C ARG A 108 -16.96 -19.08 -25.91
N LEU A 109 -15.76 -18.51 -25.83
CA LEU A 109 -15.34 -17.57 -24.80
C LEU A 109 -15.66 -16.17 -25.32
N GLN A 110 -16.70 -15.54 -24.74
CA GLN A 110 -16.97 -14.12 -24.96
C GLN A 110 -16.18 -13.30 -23.94
N GLY A 111 -15.65 -12.19 -24.44
CA GLY A 111 -14.57 -11.42 -23.86
C GLY A 111 -14.79 -10.93 -22.42
N PRO A 112 -13.83 -10.13 -21.94
CA PRO A 112 -13.92 -9.54 -20.62
C PRO A 112 -15.20 -8.68 -20.49
N ASP A 113 -15.98 -8.93 -19.44
CA ASP A 113 -17.20 -8.23 -19.06
C ASP A 113 -16.97 -7.48 -17.74
N TYR A 114 -17.67 -6.35 -17.58
CA TYR A 114 -17.62 -5.52 -16.39
C TYR A 114 -18.88 -5.81 -15.56
N SER A 115 -18.88 -6.94 -14.85
CA SER A 115 -19.96 -7.26 -13.93
C SER A 115 -19.58 -6.71 -12.55
N LEU A 116 -20.23 -5.66 -12.04
CA LEU A 116 -19.98 -5.04 -10.72
C LEU A 116 -18.96 -3.89 -10.65
N ARG A 117 -19.03 -2.85 -11.47
CA ARG A 117 -18.36 -1.61 -11.05
C ARG A 117 -19.27 -0.41 -11.03
N GLY A 118 -18.93 0.43 -10.04
CA GLY A 118 -19.72 1.52 -9.52
C GLY A 118 -20.18 2.47 -10.61
N ASN A 119 -21.01 3.42 -10.19
CA ASN A 119 -21.66 4.37 -11.07
C ASN A 119 -20.66 4.91 -12.12
N PRO A 120 -20.86 4.66 -13.42
CA PRO A 120 -19.96 5.14 -14.48
C PRO A 120 -19.93 6.68 -14.58
N LEU A 121 -20.77 7.37 -13.80
CA LEU A 121 -20.79 8.81 -13.64
C LEU A 121 -19.90 9.32 -12.48
N LEU A 122 -19.43 8.43 -11.59
CA LEU A 122 -18.44 8.75 -10.55
C LEU A 122 -17.06 8.46 -11.14
N GLY A 123 -16.20 9.48 -11.19
CA GLY A 123 -14.86 9.38 -11.80
C GLY A 123 -13.93 8.42 -11.06
N ASP A 124 -12.91 7.96 -11.78
CA ASP A 124 -11.86 7.06 -11.28
C ASP A 124 -11.00 7.81 -10.24
N PHE A 125 -11.32 7.67 -8.95
CA PHE A 125 -10.46 8.12 -7.87
C PHE A 125 -9.41 7.03 -7.60
N ASP A 126 -8.12 7.40 -7.61
CA ASP A 126 -7.06 6.48 -7.16
C ASP A 126 -7.36 6.03 -5.73
N ALA A 127 -7.30 4.71 -5.47
CA ALA A 127 -7.51 4.21 -4.13
C ALA A 127 -6.46 4.74 -3.17
N LEU A 128 -6.93 5.09 -1.97
CA LEU A 128 -6.05 5.32 -0.84
C LEU A 128 -5.49 3.97 -0.40
N ASP A 129 -4.36 3.58 -0.97
CA ASP A 129 -3.63 2.35 -0.67
C ASP A 129 -2.22 2.66 -0.15
N TRP A 130 -1.49 1.61 0.23
CA TRP A 130 -0.14 1.77 0.77
C TRP A 130 0.82 2.37 -0.27
N SER A 131 0.69 1.96 -1.54
CA SER A 131 1.50 2.47 -2.63
C SER A 131 1.33 3.97 -2.85
N PHE A 132 0.12 4.51 -2.71
CA PHE A 132 -0.18 5.94 -2.75
C PHE A 132 0.50 6.68 -1.59
N VAL A 133 0.37 6.16 -0.36
CA VAL A 133 0.97 6.79 0.82
C VAL A 133 2.50 6.82 0.71
N VAL A 134 3.12 5.75 0.24
CA VAL A 134 4.58 5.68 0.02
C VAL A 134 5.00 6.59 -1.14
N GLY A 135 4.29 6.48 -2.27
CA GLY A 135 4.62 7.13 -3.52
C GLY A 135 4.50 8.65 -3.49
N ILE A 136 3.49 9.17 -2.79
CA ILE A 136 3.16 10.59 -2.78
C ILE A 136 3.49 11.23 -1.42
N VAL A 137 2.98 10.68 -0.33
CA VAL A 137 3.05 11.35 0.98
C VAL A 137 4.45 11.19 1.60
N LEU A 138 4.95 9.97 1.68
CA LEU A 138 6.28 9.70 2.24
C LEU A 138 7.41 10.22 1.35
N SER A 139 7.28 10.19 0.02
CA SER A 139 8.27 10.78 -0.88
C SER A 139 8.39 12.30 -0.68
N PHE A 140 7.26 12.98 -0.50
CA PHE A 140 7.23 14.40 -0.18
C PHE A 140 7.88 14.69 1.18
N VAL A 141 7.53 13.89 2.21
CA VAL A 141 8.14 14.01 3.54
C VAL A 141 9.65 13.72 3.48
N ALA A 142 10.10 12.77 2.66
CA ALA A 142 11.50 12.44 2.47
C ALA A 142 12.31 13.64 1.95
N ILE A 143 11.81 14.29 0.89
CA ILE A 143 12.43 15.51 0.33
C ILE A 143 12.49 16.61 1.39
N LEU A 144 11.39 16.83 2.13
CA LEU A 144 11.34 17.84 3.18
C LEU A 144 12.39 17.59 4.26
N LEU A 145 12.46 16.37 4.79
CA LEU A 145 13.42 16.01 5.84
C LEU A 145 14.87 16.08 5.36
N ALA A 146 15.15 15.61 4.14
CA ALA A 146 16.47 15.70 3.53
C ALA A 146 16.91 17.17 3.36
N SER A 147 15.99 18.03 2.91
CA SER A 147 16.27 19.46 2.72
C SER A 147 16.47 20.20 4.05
N ASP A 148 15.65 19.91 5.07
CA ASP A 148 15.72 20.52 6.39
C ASP A 148 17.00 20.10 7.13
N GLY A 149 17.43 18.84 6.99
CA GLY A 149 18.67 18.34 7.59
C GLY A 149 19.93 19.05 7.09
N VAL A 150 19.94 19.56 5.85
CA VAL A 150 21.07 20.31 5.29
C VAL A 150 20.91 21.81 5.49
N ASN A 151 19.73 22.35 5.16
CA ASN A 151 19.48 23.79 5.21
C ASN A 151 19.31 24.31 6.64
N GLY A 152 18.70 23.53 7.53
CA GLY A 152 18.52 23.92 8.93
C GLY A 152 19.86 24.11 9.65
N GLU A 153 20.80 23.18 9.49
CA GLU A 153 22.14 23.33 10.08
C GLU A 153 22.97 24.42 9.40
N LYS A 154 22.77 24.65 8.10
CA LYS A 154 23.39 25.76 7.39
C LYS A 154 22.91 27.11 7.92
N GLN A 155 21.61 27.27 8.16
CA GLN A 155 21.01 28.49 8.70
C GLN A 155 21.41 28.75 10.14
N ASN A 156 21.45 27.71 10.97
CA ASN A 156 21.84 27.81 12.39
C ASN A 156 23.36 27.95 12.59
N GLY A 157 24.15 27.89 11.52
CA GLY A 157 25.61 27.95 11.56
C GLY A 157 26.28 26.70 12.17
N THR A 158 25.50 25.73 12.62
CA THR A 158 25.99 24.49 13.24
C THR A 158 26.76 23.61 12.25
N LEU A 159 26.43 23.67 10.95
CA LEU A 159 27.16 22.95 9.92
C LEU A 159 28.63 23.40 9.83
N ARG A 160 28.89 24.72 9.98
CA ARG A 160 30.26 25.26 9.99
C ARG A 160 31.05 24.78 11.21
N LEU A 161 30.39 24.66 12.36
CA LEU A 161 30.99 24.18 13.61
C LEU A 161 31.33 22.68 13.58
N VAL A 162 30.47 21.86 12.95
CA VAL A 162 30.74 20.43 12.76
C VAL A 162 31.94 20.23 11.82
N LEU A 163 32.02 21.03 10.75
CA LEU A 163 33.11 20.95 9.76
C LEU A 163 34.44 21.56 10.23
N SER A 164 34.46 22.37 11.29
CA SER A 164 35.70 22.86 11.91
C SER A 164 36.37 21.83 12.82
N ASN A 165 35.66 20.75 13.17
CA ASN A 165 36.21 19.62 13.91
C ASN A 165 36.80 18.56 12.94
N PRO A 166 37.71 17.68 13.40
CA PRO A 166 38.31 16.63 12.57
C PRO A 166 37.33 15.48 12.27
N VAL A 167 36.18 15.80 11.66
CA VAL A 167 35.14 14.85 11.24
C VAL A 167 35.16 14.75 9.71
N PRO A 168 35.34 13.56 9.13
CA PRO A 168 35.30 13.40 7.68
C PRO A 168 33.90 13.71 7.15
N ARG A 169 33.82 14.52 6.07
CA ARG A 169 32.55 14.97 5.45
C ARG A 169 31.63 13.82 5.06
N ALA A 170 32.21 12.71 4.58
CA ALA A 170 31.46 11.50 4.25
C ALA A 170 30.67 10.94 5.44
N ARG A 171 31.22 11.02 6.66
CA ARG A 171 30.56 10.51 7.86
C ARG A 171 29.36 11.36 8.27
N VAL A 172 29.46 12.68 8.08
CA VAL A 172 28.34 13.62 8.30
C VAL A 172 27.21 13.37 7.30
N LEU A 173 27.55 13.13 6.03
CA LEU A 173 26.55 12.80 5.00
C LEU A 173 25.86 11.45 5.28
N ILE A 174 26.62 10.41 5.62
CA ILE A 174 26.08 9.09 5.94
C ILE A 174 25.16 9.15 7.17
N SER A 175 25.52 9.90 8.21
CA SER A 175 24.63 10.05 9.38
C SER A 175 23.34 10.77 9.05
N LYS A 176 23.39 11.81 8.20
CA LYS A 176 22.17 12.51 7.76
C LYS A 176 21.26 11.56 7.00
N TYR A 177 21.80 10.90 5.98
CA TYR A 177 21.07 9.90 5.19
C TYR A 177 20.44 8.81 6.08
N LEU A 178 21.23 8.18 6.96
CA LEU A 178 20.73 7.12 7.86
C LEU A 178 19.67 7.65 8.83
N SER A 179 19.84 8.85 9.38
CA SER A 179 18.85 9.44 10.29
C SER A 179 17.52 9.67 9.57
N THR A 180 17.54 10.24 8.37
CA THR A 180 16.33 10.46 7.57
C THR A 180 15.67 9.15 7.17
N MET A 181 16.45 8.15 6.74
CA MET A 181 15.94 6.80 6.43
C MET A 181 15.26 6.14 7.64
N ILE A 182 15.88 6.18 8.81
CA ILE A 182 15.33 5.61 10.04
C ILE A 182 14.02 6.33 10.38
N LEU A 183 14.02 7.66 10.35
CA LEU A 183 12.84 8.48 10.66
C LEU A 183 11.68 8.23 9.70
N LEU A 184 11.92 8.01 8.41
CA LEU A 184 10.86 7.66 7.46
C LEU A 184 10.34 6.23 7.64
N THR A 185 11.23 5.31 8.01
CA THR A 185 10.87 3.89 8.19
C THR A 185 9.99 3.66 9.42
N ILE A 186 10.16 4.45 10.49
CA ILE A 186 9.37 4.31 11.72
C ILE A 186 7.86 4.49 11.50
N PRO A 187 7.34 5.62 10.98
CA PRO A 187 5.90 5.81 10.77
C PRO A 187 5.36 4.84 9.71
N LEU A 188 6.16 4.47 8.71
CA LEU A 188 5.81 3.46 7.71
C LEU A 188 5.60 2.08 8.37
N ALA A 189 6.52 1.66 9.23
CA ALA A 189 6.44 0.39 9.94
C ALA A 189 5.31 0.39 10.97
N VAL A 190 5.19 1.44 11.79
CA VAL A 190 4.15 1.54 12.82
C VAL A 190 2.76 1.62 12.18
N GLY A 191 2.55 2.51 11.21
CA GLY A 191 1.28 2.64 10.51
C GLY A 191 0.94 1.38 9.71
N GLY A 192 1.93 0.77 9.07
CA GLY A 192 1.77 -0.50 8.35
C GLY A 192 1.40 -1.66 9.27
N LEU A 193 2.03 -1.78 10.44
CA LEU A 193 1.70 -2.80 11.45
C LEU A 193 0.27 -2.61 11.99
N ILE A 194 -0.13 -1.38 12.30
CA ILE A 194 -1.50 -1.10 12.75
C ILE A 194 -2.50 -1.41 11.64
N GLY A 195 -2.22 -1.00 10.40
CA GLY A 195 -3.06 -1.32 9.24
C GLY A 195 -3.20 -2.83 9.02
N LEU A 196 -2.11 -3.59 9.14
CA LEU A 196 -2.13 -5.06 9.08
C LEU A 196 -2.96 -5.67 10.21
N LEU A 197 -2.86 -5.15 11.43
CA LEU A 197 -3.69 -5.60 12.56
C LEU A 197 -5.18 -5.38 12.29
N VAL A 198 -5.55 -4.24 11.70
CA VAL A 198 -6.93 -3.96 11.28
C VAL A 198 -7.40 -4.97 10.24
N ILE A 199 -6.56 -5.27 9.24
CA ILE A 199 -6.89 -6.21 8.16
C ILE A 199 -7.01 -7.63 8.70
N SER A 200 -6.03 -8.12 9.46
CA SER A 200 -6.06 -9.46 10.04
C SER A 200 -7.19 -9.61 11.07
N GLY A 201 -7.48 -8.56 11.83
CA GLY A 201 -8.56 -8.53 12.81
C GLY A 201 -9.95 -8.58 12.18
N SER A 202 -10.10 -8.21 10.90
CA SER A 202 -11.37 -8.29 10.18
C SER A 202 -11.84 -9.73 9.92
N GLY A 203 -10.92 -10.71 9.89
CA GLY A 203 -11.21 -12.11 9.57
C GLY A 203 -11.70 -12.38 8.13
N LEU A 204 -11.75 -11.35 7.27
CA LEU A 204 -12.26 -11.44 5.90
C LEU A 204 -11.18 -11.81 4.89
N VAL A 205 -9.93 -11.41 5.15
CA VAL A 205 -8.82 -11.54 4.22
C VAL A 205 -8.00 -12.79 4.58
N PRO A 206 -7.99 -13.83 3.74
CA PRO A 206 -7.15 -15.00 3.97
C PRO A 206 -5.70 -14.64 3.62
N LEU A 207 -4.88 -14.40 4.63
CA LEU A 207 -3.44 -14.14 4.48
C LEU A 207 -2.66 -15.45 4.67
N ASP A 208 -2.04 -15.94 3.60
CA ASP A 208 -1.17 -17.11 3.64
C ASP A 208 0.31 -16.72 3.89
N GLY A 209 1.17 -17.69 4.17
CA GLY A 209 2.61 -17.47 4.38
C GLY A 209 3.30 -16.77 3.19
N GLN A 210 2.87 -17.05 1.97
CA GLN A 210 3.37 -16.35 0.77
C GLN A 210 2.97 -14.88 0.75
N ASP A 211 1.83 -14.52 1.32
CA ASP A 211 1.34 -13.14 1.34
C ASP A 211 2.13 -12.30 2.35
N TRP A 212 2.52 -12.89 3.48
CA TRP A 212 3.48 -12.27 4.41
C TRP A 212 4.82 -11.96 3.76
N ALA A 213 5.33 -12.85 2.90
CA ALA A 213 6.56 -12.60 2.15
C ALA A 213 6.40 -11.43 1.16
N LYS A 214 5.25 -11.32 0.47
CA LYS A 214 4.95 -10.18 -0.42
C LYS A 214 4.83 -8.87 0.35
N ILE A 215 4.21 -8.86 1.53
CA ILE A 215 4.12 -7.68 2.40
C ILE A 215 5.53 -7.23 2.85
N GLY A 216 6.37 -8.18 3.28
CA GLY A 216 7.76 -7.88 3.65
C GLY A 216 8.58 -7.34 2.48
N LEU A 217 8.40 -7.91 1.29
CA LEU A 217 9.03 -7.42 0.06
C LEU A 217 8.54 -6.02 -0.29
N ALA A 218 7.24 -5.75 -0.21
CA ALA A 218 6.67 -4.43 -0.48
C ALA A 218 7.19 -3.36 0.50
N LEU A 219 7.34 -3.70 1.78
CA LEU A 219 8.02 -2.85 2.76
C LEU A 219 9.48 -2.57 2.36
N GLY A 220 10.23 -3.59 1.96
CA GLY A 220 11.61 -3.44 1.51
C GLY A 220 11.73 -2.54 0.27
N VAL A 221 10.88 -2.76 -0.73
CA VAL A 221 10.80 -1.91 -1.94
C VAL A 221 10.40 -0.49 -1.59
N SER A 222 9.49 -0.29 -0.63
CA SER A 222 9.10 1.04 -0.17
C SER A 222 10.26 1.79 0.46
N VAL A 223 11.06 1.13 1.30
CA VAL A 223 12.27 1.75 1.90
C VAL A 223 13.31 2.08 0.82
N LEU A 224 13.54 1.18 -0.13
CA LEU A 224 14.44 1.43 -1.27
C LEU A 224 13.94 2.58 -2.17
N TYR A 225 12.63 2.68 -2.38
CA TYR A 225 12.03 3.78 -3.11
C TYR A 225 12.27 5.11 -2.39
N LEU A 226 12.04 5.18 -1.08
CA LEU A 226 12.27 6.39 -0.29
C LEU A 226 13.75 6.80 -0.25
N SER A 227 14.67 5.84 -0.31
CA SER A 227 16.11 6.09 -0.42
C SER A 227 16.47 6.96 -1.63
N VAL A 228 15.73 6.90 -2.73
CA VAL A 228 15.97 7.72 -3.93
C VAL A 228 15.62 9.19 -3.70
N PHE A 229 14.69 9.49 -2.79
CA PHE A 229 14.22 10.85 -2.51
C PHE A 229 15.02 11.58 -1.43
N VAL A 230 15.85 10.85 -0.68
CA VAL A 230 16.73 11.39 0.38
C VAL A 230 18.13 11.60 -0.16
#